data_AF-A0A7W4AVV0-F1
#
_entry.id   AF-A0A7W4AVV0-F1
#
_cell.length_a   1.000
_cell.length_b   1.000
_cell.length_c   1.000
_cell.angle_alpha   90.00
_cell.angle_beta   90.00
_cell.angle_gamma   90.00
#
_symmetry.space_group_name_H-M   'P 1'
#
loop_
_entity.id
_entity.type
_entity.pdbx_description
1 polymer ?
#
loop_
_entity_poly.entity_id
_entity_poly.type
_entity_poly.pdbx_seq_one_letter_code
_entity_poly.pdbx_strand_id
1 'polypeptide(L)'
;MNYNIGLQFSDTPAGRYFDDGDYTGEHFRENVLKDLVNNLQENEKLIITIDDVEGFGSSFLDEAFGGMVGKGYIEPDEFLDLLVIDYEDSEDVSSFAFFAKKIKEYISKANSKTWK
;
A
#
# COMPACT_ATOMS: atom_id res chain seq x y z
N MET A 1 5.42 13.10 3.73
CA MET A 1 5.04 13.01 2.30
C MET A 1 3.62 12.47 2.20
N ASN A 2 2.81 12.94 1.24
CA ASN A 2 1.45 12.44 1.02
C ASN A 2 1.30 11.92 -0.42
N TYR A 3 0.65 10.77 -0.58
CA TYR A 3 0.26 10.21 -1.86
C TYR A 3 -1.16 9.63 -1.80
N ASN A 4 -2.02 10.07 -2.71
CA ASN A 4 -3.39 9.57 -2.85
C ASN A 4 -3.46 8.52 -3.97
N ILE A 5 -3.85 7.28 -3.64
CA ILE A 5 -3.89 6.18 -4.61
C ILE A 5 -4.93 6.44 -5.70
N GLY A 6 -6.14 6.84 -5.31
CA GLY A 6 -7.25 7.08 -6.24
C GLY A 6 -6.93 8.13 -7.30
N LEU A 7 -6.36 9.26 -6.86
CA LEU A 7 -6.12 10.41 -7.72
C LEU A 7 -4.78 10.36 -8.47
N GLN A 8 -3.75 9.69 -7.91
CA GLN A 8 -2.39 9.72 -8.46
C GLN A 8 -1.96 8.40 -9.10
N PHE A 9 -2.65 7.30 -8.82
CA PHE A 9 -2.39 5.99 -9.41
C PHE A 9 -3.57 5.51 -10.23
N SER A 10 -4.70 5.19 -9.58
CA SER A 10 -5.93 4.72 -10.22
C SER A 10 -7.07 4.70 -9.21
N ASP A 11 -8.29 5.00 -9.67
CA ASP A 11 -9.54 4.86 -8.92
C ASP A 11 -9.99 3.39 -8.78
N THR A 12 -9.42 2.49 -9.57
CA THR A 12 -9.78 1.06 -9.64
C THR A 12 -8.54 0.15 -9.57
N PRO A 13 -7.67 0.29 -8.54
CA PRO A 13 -6.45 -0.50 -8.42
C PRO A 13 -6.76 -1.98 -8.15
N ALA A 14 -6.21 -2.87 -8.98
CA ALA A 14 -6.56 -4.29 -8.96
C ALA A 14 -5.45 -5.18 -9.52
N GLY A 15 -5.49 -6.47 -9.17
CA GLY A 15 -4.50 -7.46 -9.61
C GLY A 15 -3.22 -7.46 -8.77
N ARG A 16 -2.40 -8.51 -8.95
CA ARG A 16 -1.10 -8.65 -8.29
C ARG A 16 0.01 -8.19 -9.22
N TYR A 17 0.20 -8.88 -10.33
CA TYR A 17 1.42 -8.81 -11.12
C TYR A 17 1.28 -7.88 -12.33
N PHE A 18 2.38 -7.49 -12.96
CA PHE A 18 2.37 -6.65 -14.18
C PHE A 18 1.41 -7.16 -15.27
N ASP A 19 1.27 -8.48 -15.43
CA ASP A 19 0.42 -9.07 -16.47
C ASP A 19 -1.08 -9.08 -16.12
N ASP A 20 -1.47 -8.71 -14.89
CA ASP A 20 -2.87 -8.65 -14.46
C ASP A 20 -3.59 -7.36 -14.92
N GLY A 21 -2.85 -6.35 -15.40
CA GLY A 21 -3.37 -5.06 -15.86
C GLY A 21 -2.45 -3.88 -15.56
N ASP A 22 -2.88 -2.67 -15.91
CA ASP A 22 -2.03 -1.47 -15.86
C ASP A 22 -1.81 -0.90 -14.44
N TYR A 23 -2.70 -1.22 -13.49
CA TYR A 23 -2.74 -0.63 -12.14
C TYR A 23 -2.71 -1.68 -11.03
N THR A 24 -1.71 -2.55 -11.09
CA THR A 24 -1.59 -3.71 -10.19
C THR A 24 -0.74 -3.43 -8.96
N GLY A 25 -0.80 -4.33 -7.98
CA GLY A 25 -0.04 -4.19 -6.74
C GLY A 25 1.47 -4.15 -6.98
N GLU A 26 1.97 -4.91 -7.95
CA GLU A 26 3.36 -4.90 -8.36
C GLU A 26 3.75 -3.59 -9.06
N HIS A 27 2.90 -3.07 -9.95
CA HIS A 27 3.09 -1.74 -10.55
C HIS A 27 3.20 -0.66 -9.46
N PHE A 28 2.28 -0.67 -8.49
CA PHE A 28 2.30 0.29 -7.39
C PHE A 28 3.52 0.12 -6.50
N ARG A 29 3.89 -1.11 -6.12
CA ARG A 29 5.08 -1.39 -5.29
C ARG A 29 6.34 -0.86 -5.96
N GLU A 30 6.60 -1.31 -7.20
CA GLU A 30 7.90 -1.11 -7.84
C GLU A 30 8.13 0.30 -8.34
N ASN A 31 7.07 0.97 -8.81
CA ASN A 31 7.18 2.26 -9.49
C ASN A 31 6.68 3.45 -8.65
N VAL A 32 6.02 3.19 -7.52
CA VAL A 32 5.45 4.25 -6.68
C VAL A 32 5.91 4.08 -5.23
N LEU A 33 5.47 3.04 -4.55
CA LEU A 33 5.63 2.90 -3.10
C LEU A 33 7.10 2.80 -2.68
N LYS A 34 7.92 2.06 -3.44
CA LYS A 34 9.36 1.97 -3.22
C LYS A 34 10.04 3.34 -3.33
N ASP A 35 9.67 4.12 -4.35
CA ASP A 35 10.24 5.45 -4.57
C ASP A 35 9.77 6.44 -3.49
N LEU A 36 8.50 6.38 -3.08
CA LEU A 36 7.99 7.19 -1.98
C LEU A 36 8.78 6.93 -0.69
N VAL A 37 8.99 5.67 -0.33
CA VAL A 37 9.77 5.28 0.86
C VAL A 37 11.22 5.76 0.76
N ASN A 38 11.87 5.58 -0.40
CA ASN A 38 13.28 5.97 -0.60
C ASN A 38 13.52 7.49 -0.57
N ASN A 39 12.50 8.30 -0.85
CA ASN A 39 12.62 9.76 -0.92
C ASN A 39 12.21 10.48 0.38
N LEU A 40 11.82 9.76 1.42
CA LEU A 40 11.48 10.36 2.71
C LEU A 40 12.70 10.97 3.38
N GLN A 41 12.49 12.13 3.99
CA GLN A 41 13.48 12.75 4.87
C GLN A 41 13.51 12.04 6.24
N GLU A 42 14.57 12.27 7.01
CA GLU A 42 14.68 11.75 8.37
C GLU A 42 13.47 12.19 9.22
N ASN A 43 12.84 11.24 9.92
CA ASN A 43 11.63 11.42 10.72
C ASN A 43 10.37 11.81 9.93
N GLU A 44 10.40 11.81 8.60
CA GLU A 44 9.22 12.04 7.77
C GLU A 44 8.34 10.79 7.71
N LYS A 45 7.01 10.96 7.82
CA LYS A 45 6.04 9.89 7.63
C LYS A 45 5.54 9.86 6.18
N LEU A 46 5.23 8.66 5.69
CA LEU A 46 4.50 8.46 4.44
C LEU A 46 3.01 8.36 4.74
N ILE A 47 2.24 9.31 4.25
CA ILE A 47 0.79 9.33 4.34
C ILE A 47 0.25 8.78 3.00
N ILE A 48 -0.54 7.71 3.07
CA ILE A 48 -1.22 7.12 1.91
C ILE A 48 -2.73 7.32 2.08
N THR A 49 -3.33 8.09 1.19
CA THR A 49 -4.78 8.33 1.15
C THR A 49 -5.47 7.28 0.27
N ILE A 50 -6.55 6.69 0.79
CA ILE A 50 -7.18 5.48 0.21
C ILE A 50 -8.69 5.59 -0.06
N ASP A 51 -9.31 6.76 0.03
CA ASP A 51 -10.76 6.98 -0.09
C ASP A 51 -11.25 7.42 -1.48
N ASP A 52 -10.36 7.88 -2.37
CA ASP A 52 -10.68 8.20 -3.77
C ASP A 52 -10.68 6.98 -4.73
N VAL A 53 -10.96 5.77 -4.22
CA VAL A 53 -11.05 4.54 -5.03
C VAL A 53 -12.44 3.91 -4.94
N GLU A 54 -12.84 3.16 -5.97
CA GLU A 54 -14.05 2.31 -5.92
C GLU A 54 -13.89 1.14 -4.93
N GLY A 55 -12.64 0.76 -4.64
CA GLY A 55 -12.30 -0.22 -3.64
C GLY A 55 -10.96 -0.91 -3.92
N PHE A 56 -10.55 -1.79 -3.02
CA PHE A 56 -9.33 -2.56 -3.16
C PHE A 56 -9.59 -4.07 -3.18
N GLY A 57 -8.93 -4.76 -4.12
CA GLY A 57 -8.76 -6.20 -4.05
C GLY A 57 -7.75 -6.58 -2.96
N SER A 58 -8.03 -7.66 -2.22
CA SER A 58 -7.06 -8.23 -1.25
C SER A 58 -5.72 -8.58 -1.89
N SER A 59 -5.75 -9.06 -3.14
CA SER A 59 -4.56 -9.30 -3.97
C SER A 59 -3.72 -8.05 -4.19
N PHE A 60 -4.35 -6.91 -4.49
CA PHE A 60 -3.63 -5.65 -4.68
C PHE A 60 -2.94 -5.23 -3.39
N LEU A 61 -3.66 -5.20 -2.25
CA LEU A 61 -3.12 -4.78 -0.96
C LEU A 61 -1.95 -5.66 -0.49
N ASP A 62 -2.09 -6.97 -0.66
CA ASP A 62 -1.06 -7.97 -0.32
C ASP A 62 0.21 -7.75 -1.14
N GLU A 63 0.08 -7.63 -2.48
CA GLU A 63 1.22 -7.47 -3.37
C GLU A 63 1.86 -6.08 -3.24
N ALA A 64 1.07 -5.02 -3.11
CA ALA A 64 1.54 -3.66 -2.96
C ALA A 64 2.30 -3.46 -1.64
N PHE A 65 1.64 -3.71 -0.51
CA PHE A 65 2.16 -3.36 0.82
C PHE A 65 2.90 -4.52 1.47
N GLY A 66 2.33 -5.73 1.45
CA GLY A 66 3.02 -6.93 1.93
C GLY A 66 4.25 -7.24 1.09
N GLY A 67 4.16 -7.04 -0.23
CA GLY A 67 5.29 -7.23 -1.13
C GLY A 67 6.47 -6.28 -0.90
N MET A 68 6.29 -5.08 -0.32
CA MET A 68 7.42 -4.22 0.07
C MET A 68 8.35 -4.95 1.06
N VAL A 69 7.76 -5.61 2.06
CA VAL A 69 8.49 -6.44 3.02
C VAL A 69 8.93 -7.76 2.39
N GLY A 70 8.04 -8.37 1.61
CA GLY A 70 8.30 -9.64 0.92
C GLY A 70 9.49 -9.60 -0.04
N LYS A 71 9.71 -8.49 -0.72
CA LYS A 71 10.89 -8.26 -1.58
C LYS A 71 12.12 -7.75 -0.81
N GLY A 72 11.98 -7.48 0.48
CA GLY A 72 13.08 -7.03 1.35
C GLY A 72 13.45 -5.57 1.16
N TYR A 73 12.52 -4.72 0.70
CA TYR A 73 12.77 -3.28 0.56
C TYR A 73 12.73 -2.54 1.89
N ILE A 74 11.97 -3.05 2.85
CA ILE A 74 11.81 -2.47 4.18
C ILE A 74 11.38 -3.56 5.17
N GLU A 75 11.84 -3.47 6.42
CA GLU A 75 11.40 -4.38 7.47
C GLU A 75 9.97 -4.04 7.94
N PRO A 76 9.18 -5.02 8.40
CA PRO A 76 7.76 -4.81 8.68
C PRO A 76 7.51 -3.78 9.78
N ASP A 77 8.28 -3.81 10.86
CA ASP A 77 8.13 -2.88 11.98
C ASP A 77 8.50 -1.45 11.56
N GLU A 78 9.58 -1.30 10.80
CA GLU A 78 10.00 -0.01 10.23
C GLU A 78 8.91 0.55 9.30
N PHE A 79 8.34 -0.30 8.44
CA PHE A 79 7.31 0.15 7.51
C PHE A 79 6.02 0.57 8.22
N LEU A 80 5.60 -0.19 9.25
CA LEU A 80 4.43 0.14 10.05
C LEU A 80 4.61 1.44 10.85
N ASP A 81 5.82 1.70 11.35
CA ASP A 81 6.12 2.95 12.03
C ASP A 81 6.11 4.12 11.04
N LEU A 82 6.61 3.93 9.83
CA LEU A 82 6.74 4.96 8.81
C LEU A 82 5.41 5.32 8.12
N LEU A 83 4.54 4.34 7.95
CA LEU A 83 3.31 4.43 7.15
C LEU A 83 2.11 4.90 7.97
N VAL A 84 1.45 5.94 7.48
CA VAL A 84 0.16 6.44 7.96
C VAL A 84 -0.87 6.22 6.85
N ILE A 85 -1.96 5.53 7.15
CA ILE A 85 -3.09 5.37 6.23
C ILE A 85 -4.14 6.42 6.57
N ASP A 86 -4.50 7.22 5.58
CA ASP A 86 -5.44 8.34 5.67
C ASP A 86 -6.69 8.06 4.82
N TYR A 87 -7.84 8.47 5.35
CA TYR A 87 -9.14 8.39 4.68
C TYR A 87 -10.13 9.26 5.46
N GLU A 88 -11.09 9.87 4.76
CA GLU A 88 -12.10 10.70 5.37
C GLU A 88 -13.06 9.92 6.27
N ASP A 89 -13.46 10.56 7.37
CA ASP A 89 -14.48 10.05 8.29
C ASP A 89 -15.89 10.29 7.72
N SER A 90 -16.21 9.63 6.60
CA SER A 90 -17.49 9.70 5.86
C SER A 90 -18.38 8.44 6.05
N GLU A 91 -19.51 8.34 5.34
CA GLU A 91 -20.45 7.21 5.50
C GLU A 91 -19.82 5.82 5.20
N ASP A 92 -18.73 5.77 4.43
CA ASP A 92 -18.03 4.54 4.02
C ASP A 92 -16.80 4.19 4.88
N VAL A 93 -16.64 4.83 6.04
CA VAL A 93 -15.52 4.61 6.98
C VAL A 93 -15.29 3.15 7.32
N SER A 94 -16.35 2.34 7.40
CA SER A 94 -16.21 0.91 7.71
C SER A 94 -15.39 0.15 6.65
N SER A 95 -15.54 0.51 5.37
CA SER A 95 -14.84 -0.12 4.24
C SER A 95 -13.37 0.30 4.24
N PHE A 96 -13.09 1.60 4.36
CA PHE A 96 -11.71 2.10 4.36
C PHE A 96 -10.94 1.73 5.62
N ALA A 97 -11.58 1.71 6.79
CA ALA A 97 -11.00 1.17 8.00
C ALA A 97 -10.66 -0.32 7.86
N PHE A 98 -11.49 -1.09 7.14
CA PHE A 98 -11.18 -2.49 6.84
C PHE A 98 -9.95 -2.62 5.94
N PHE A 99 -9.84 -1.81 4.88
CA PHE A 99 -8.66 -1.80 4.01
C PHE A 99 -7.40 -1.37 4.75
N ALA A 100 -7.45 -0.31 5.56
CA ALA A 100 -6.35 0.13 6.41
C ALA A 100 -5.88 -0.97 7.36
N LYS A 101 -6.82 -1.70 7.97
CA LYS A 101 -6.51 -2.88 8.80
C LYS A 101 -5.84 -3.99 7.98
N LYS A 102 -6.33 -4.26 6.77
CA LYS A 102 -5.77 -5.28 5.89
C LYS A 102 -4.36 -4.95 5.43
N ILE A 103 -4.08 -3.69 5.07
CA ILE A 103 -2.74 -3.22 4.74
C ILE A 103 -1.77 -3.54 5.87
N LYS A 104 -2.10 -3.14 7.11
CA LYS A 104 -1.26 -3.43 8.28
C LYS A 104 -1.08 -4.93 8.50
N GLU A 105 -2.15 -5.71 8.34
CA GLU A 105 -2.11 -7.18 8.46
C GLU A 105 -1.15 -7.82 7.43
N TYR A 106 -1.17 -7.37 6.18
CA TYR A 106 -0.28 -7.88 5.13
C TYR A 106 1.18 -7.50 5.39
N ILE A 107 1.44 -6.28 5.83
CA ILE A 107 2.79 -5.83 6.22
C ILE A 107 3.32 -6.70 7.38
N SER A 108 2.53 -6.86 8.46
CA SER A 108 2.97 -7.64 9.63
C SER A 108 3.19 -9.13 9.36
N LYS A 109 2.45 -9.71 8.40
CA LYS A 109 2.55 -11.15 8.07
C LYS A 109 3.60 -11.45 7.00
N ALA A 110 4.01 -10.44 6.23
CA ALA A 110 4.99 -10.62 5.18
C ALA A 110 6.36 -10.97 5.78
N ASN A 111 7.10 -11.81 5.06
CA ASN A 111 8.44 -12.23 5.43
C ASN A 111 9.26 -12.45 4.17
N SER A 112 10.40 -11.75 4.08
CA SER A 112 11.30 -11.78 2.92
C SER A 112 11.84 -13.17 2.58
N LYS A 113 11.87 -14.10 3.55
CA LYS A 113 12.38 -15.47 3.35
C LYS A 113 11.36 -16.43 2.77
N THR A 114 10.07 -16.09 2.82
CA THR A 114 8.98 -16.99 2.40
C THR A 114 8.06 -16.36 1.36
N TRP A 115 8.42 -15.19 0.85
CA TRP A 115 7.62 -14.51 -0.17
C TRP A 115 7.70 -15.23 -1.50
N LYS A 116 6.56 -15.34 -2.17
CA LYS A 116 6.39 -16.07 -3.44
C LYS A 116 6.85 -15.26 -4.64
#